data_AF-C5DYV8-F1
#
_entry.id   AF-C5DYV8-F1
#
_cell.length_a   1.000
_cell.length_b   1.000
_cell.length_c   1.000
_cell.angle_alpha   90.00
_cell.angle_beta   90.00
_cell.angle_gamma   90.00
#
_symmetry.space_group_name_H-M   'P 1'
#
loop_
_entity.id
_entity.type
_entity.pdbx_description
1 polymer ?
#
loop_
_entity_poly.entity_id
_entity_poly.type
_entity_poly.pdbx_seq_one_letter_code
_entity_poly.pdbx_strand_id
1 'polypeptide(L)'
;MGIEVGKRRLVYTTSRNNDRNLDFLKRRRIEDSSSSSDHEDNQRGSLSSSSSSEEDSDRDDSHVSLRQSVDDRDLEITKKREEILDTSEIKPIERQKKSYDDEQGDVDQICKWFMDRYKFPKILYASELLEKATPLLPIVRDMYRGLVDSHYKFEANEMRQSSQRAILSVQEFRNMDLTKFTAGYYGMKRQFQIGEVILQKYKSFLLRRQGDTMKWWGVSDFAHYVLAPEVLVSLCIKEMQLSDDVYDKNARERAYDIFVNTVKFGTLVADQSPLEPWEVTP
;
A
#
# COMPACT_ATOMS: atom_id res chain seq x y z
N MET A 1 15.85 -27.23 -43.86
CA MET A 1 16.81 -26.76 -42.84
C MET A 1 16.01 -26.47 -41.57
N GLY A 2 15.99 -27.41 -40.62
CA GLY A 2 15.23 -27.31 -39.38
C GLY A 2 16.17 -26.96 -38.22
N ILE A 3 15.81 -25.95 -37.43
CA ILE A 3 16.49 -25.62 -36.17
C ILE A 3 15.67 -26.28 -35.06
N GLU A 4 16.17 -27.39 -34.52
CA GLU A 4 15.63 -27.99 -33.29
C GLU A 4 16.03 -27.13 -32.09
N VAL A 5 15.06 -26.46 -31.48
CA VAL A 5 15.24 -25.76 -30.20
C VAL A 5 14.88 -26.73 -29.08
N GLY A 6 15.91 -27.26 -28.41
CA GLY A 6 15.79 -28.16 -27.27
C GLY A 6 15.10 -27.50 -26.07
N LYS A 7 14.01 -28.11 -25.60
CA LYS A 7 13.31 -27.74 -24.37
C LYS A 7 14.16 -28.13 -23.15
N ARG A 8 14.77 -27.16 -22.46
CA ARG A 8 15.36 -27.38 -21.13
C ARG A 8 14.25 -27.36 -20.07
N ARG A 9 14.07 -28.47 -19.35
CA ARG A 9 13.27 -28.53 -18.12
C ARG A 9 14.06 -27.87 -16.98
N LEU A 10 13.56 -26.78 -16.42
CA LEU A 10 14.00 -26.29 -15.11
C LEU A 10 13.32 -27.15 -14.04
N VAL A 11 14.12 -27.90 -13.29
CA VAL A 11 13.72 -28.61 -12.08
C VAL A 11 14.19 -27.75 -10.91
N TYR A 12 13.26 -27.05 -10.24
CA TYR A 12 13.56 -26.44 -8.94
C TYR A 12 13.40 -27.52 -7.87
N THR A 13 14.52 -27.90 -7.25
CA THR A 13 14.50 -28.64 -5.99
C THR A 13 14.22 -27.65 -4.86
N THR A 14 13.03 -27.70 -4.28
CA THR A 14 12.75 -26.98 -3.03
C THR A 14 13.39 -27.76 -1.88
N SER A 15 14.34 -27.11 -1.20
CA SER A 15 14.99 -27.64 0.00
C SER A 15 13.98 -27.79 1.13
N ARG A 16 13.93 -28.98 1.72
CA ARG A 16 12.92 -29.49 2.66
C ARG A 16 13.14 -29.07 4.12
N ASN A 17 13.84 -27.94 4.35
CA ASN A 17 14.25 -27.49 5.68
C ASN A 17 13.82 -26.03 5.94
N ASN A 18 12.51 -25.77 6.06
CA ASN A 18 12.02 -24.58 6.78
C ASN A 18 10.53 -24.67 7.21
N ASP A 19 10.11 -25.83 7.72
CA ASP A 19 8.77 -26.03 8.28
C ASP A 19 8.69 -25.64 9.77
N ARG A 20 8.80 -24.34 10.07
CA ARG A 20 8.50 -23.82 11.42
C ARG A 20 7.44 -22.72 11.48
N ASN A 21 6.86 -22.31 10.35
CA ASN A 21 5.90 -21.18 10.30
C ASN A 21 4.47 -21.53 9.88
N LEU A 22 4.13 -22.82 9.66
CA LEU A 22 2.76 -23.23 9.32
C LEU A 22 1.83 -23.43 10.52
N ASP A 23 2.36 -23.45 11.75
CA ASP A 23 1.56 -23.66 12.97
C ASP A 23 0.98 -22.36 13.57
N PHE A 24 1.40 -21.18 13.09
CA PHE A 24 0.92 -19.90 13.64
C PHE A 24 -0.45 -19.47 13.10
N LEU A 25 -0.89 -19.99 11.94
CA LEU A 25 -2.16 -19.60 11.32
C LEU A 25 -3.36 -20.49 11.71
N LYS A 26 -3.13 -21.59 12.44
CA LYS A 26 -4.21 -22.44 13.00
C LYS A 26 -4.65 -22.06 14.42
N ARG A 27 -3.86 -21.27 15.17
CA ARG A 27 -4.17 -20.92 16.57
C ARG A 27 -5.06 -19.70 16.77
N ARG A 28 -5.37 -18.91 15.74
CA ARG A 28 -6.15 -17.67 15.89
C ARG A 28 -7.67 -17.81 15.72
N ARG A 29 -8.21 -19.03 15.77
CA ARG A 29 -9.65 -19.31 15.55
C ARG A 29 -10.36 -19.97 16.73
N ILE A 30 -9.73 -20.03 17.90
CA ILE A 30 -10.27 -20.67 19.10
C ILE A 30 -9.89 -19.78 20.29
N GLU A 31 -10.58 -18.66 20.48
CA GLU A 31 -10.48 -17.81 21.69
C GLU A 31 -11.55 -16.70 21.61
N ASP A 32 -12.83 -17.09 21.60
CA ASP A 32 -13.98 -16.19 21.77
C ASP A 32 -15.14 -17.00 22.36
N SER A 33 -15.01 -17.42 23.63
CA SER A 33 -16.13 -17.93 24.43
C SER A 33 -15.71 -18.15 25.89
N SER A 34 -15.84 -17.13 26.75
CA SER A 34 -15.95 -17.33 28.21
C SER A 34 -16.35 -16.06 28.96
N SER A 35 -17.53 -16.09 29.60
CA SER A 35 -18.03 -15.27 30.74
C SER A 35 -19.55 -15.12 30.55
N SER A 36 -20.49 -15.51 31.43
CA SER A 36 -20.51 -15.75 32.88
C SER A 36 -21.66 -16.73 33.22
N SER A 37 -21.46 -17.70 34.14
CA SER A 37 -21.90 -17.73 35.55
C SER A 37 -23.33 -18.26 35.84
N ASP A 38 -23.34 -19.43 36.47
CA ASP A 38 -24.11 -19.83 37.66
C ASP A 38 -25.43 -20.65 37.59
N HIS A 39 -25.32 -21.79 38.29
CA HIS A 39 -26.27 -22.54 39.13
C HIS A 39 -27.16 -23.70 38.58
N GLU A 40 -26.72 -24.90 39.02
CA GLU A 40 -27.42 -26.06 39.67
C GLU A 40 -28.29 -27.08 38.91
N ASP A 41 -27.85 -28.33 39.14
CA ASP A 41 -28.60 -29.55 39.48
C ASP A 41 -29.72 -30.05 38.57
N ASN A 42 -29.50 -31.20 37.91
CA ASN A 42 -29.91 -32.49 38.48
C ASN A 42 -29.65 -33.69 37.54
N GLN A 43 -29.15 -34.77 38.17
CA GLN A 43 -29.52 -36.18 37.99
C GLN A 43 -29.23 -36.98 36.70
N ARG A 44 -28.33 -37.97 36.93
CA ARG A 44 -28.49 -39.43 36.72
C ARG A 44 -28.78 -39.93 35.30
N GLY A 45 -27.79 -40.64 34.74
CA GLY A 45 -27.98 -41.59 33.66
C GLY A 45 -26.72 -42.43 33.44
N SER A 46 -26.74 -43.63 33.98
CA SER A 46 -25.63 -44.59 34.13
C SER A 46 -25.38 -45.45 32.88
N LEU A 47 -24.19 -46.07 32.83
CA LEU A 47 -23.84 -47.35 32.17
C LEU A 47 -23.69 -47.28 30.63
N SER A 48 -22.75 -47.96 29.95
CA SER A 48 -21.78 -49.01 30.29
C SER A 48 -20.85 -49.23 29.09
N SER A 49 -19.64 -49.69 29.39
CA SER A 49 -18.51 -50.08 28.53
C SER A 49 -18.73 -51.29 27.60
N SER A 50 -18.10 -51.27 26.42
CA SER A 50 -17.51 -52.41 25.66
C SER A 50 -16.84 -51.81 24.40
N SER A 51 -15.54 -51.92 24.10
CA SER A 51 -14.58 -53.04 23.93
C SER A 51 -14.82 -53.91 22.68
N SER A 52 -14.18 -53.55 21.57
CA SER A 52 -13.72 -54.43 20.45
C SER A 52 -12.86 -53.57 19.50
N SER A 53 -11.54 -53.78 19.34
CA SER A 53 -10.89 -54.66 18.34
C SER A 53 -11.49 -54.52 16.93
N GLU A 54 -10.78 -54.38 15.82
CA GLU A 54 -9.38 -54.29 15.39
C GLU A 54 -9.44 -53.80 13.92
N GLU A 55 -8.28 -53.60 13.30
CA GLU A 55 -8.03 -53.68 11.84
C GLU A 55 -8.15 -52.39 10.98
N ASP A 56 -6.96 -51.86 10.68
CA ASP A 56 -6.44 -51.56 9.35
C ASP A 56 -7.39 -51.04 8.26
N SER A 57 -7.21 -49.76 7.89
CA SER A 57 -7.22 -49.39 6.48
C SER A 57 -6.31 -48.19 6.20
N ASP A 58 -5.22 -48.48 5.51
CA ASP A 58 -4.42 -47.54 4.71
C ASP A 58 -5.29 -46.65 3.79
N ARG A 59 -4.71 -45.50 3.41
CA ARG A 59 -5.03 -44.60 2.28
C ARG A 59 -5.78 -43.32 2.65
N ASP A 60 -5.06 -42.20 2.73
CA ASP A 60 -4.99 -41.27 1.59
C ASP A 60 -4.00 -40.13 1.89
N ASP A 61 -2.79 -40.24 1.34
CA ASP A 61 -1.79 -39.18 1.34
C ASP A 61 -2.14 -38.23 0.19
N SER A 62 -3.04 -37.27 0.46
CA SER A 62 -3.49 -36.30 -0.52
C SER A 62 -2.38 -35.28 -0.80
N HIS A 63 -1.51 -35.61 -1.75
CA HIS A 63 -0.52 -34.70 -2.32
C HIS A 63 -1.22 -33.57 -3.09
N VAL A 64 -1.43 -32.43 -2.41
CA VAL A 64 -1.92 -31.19 -3.02
C VAL A 64 -0.81 -30.61 -3.88
N SER A 65 -0.81 -30.91 -5.18
CA SER A 65 0.03 -30.18 -6.13
C SER A 65 -0.57 -28.78 -6.36
N LEU A 66 -0.01 -27.77 -5.71
CA LEU A 66 -0.24 -26.36 -6.05
C LEU A 66 0.28 -26.10 -7.47
N ARG A 67 -0.57 -26.28 -8.47
CA ARG A 67 -0.34 -25.77 -9.82
C ARG A 67 -0.55 -24.26 -9.80
N GLN A 68 0.47 -23.52 -9.37
CA GLN A 68 0.56 -22.09 -9.68
C GLN A 68 0.80 -21.98 -11.19
N SER A 69 -0.27 -21.75 -11.95
CA SER A 69 -0.14 -21.30 -13.33
C SER A 69 0.31 -19.84 -13.29
N VAL A 70 1.59 -19.63 -13.60
CA VAL A 70 2.09 -18.30 -13.94
C VAL A 70 1.78 -18.11 -15.41
N ASP A 71 1.03 -17.06 -15.75
CA ASP A 71 0.77 -16.69 -17.14
C ASP A 71 2.11 -16.32 -17.80
N ASP A 72 2.43 -16.92 -18.94
CA ASP A 72 3.70 -16.68 -19.65
C ASP A 72 3.92 -15.18 -19.95
N ARG A 73 2.83 -14.41 -20.06
CA ARG A 73 2.90 -12.94 -20.19
C ARG A 73 3.43 -12.25 -18.93
N ASP A 74 3.11 -12.74 -17.74
CA ASP A 74 3.61 -12.16 -16.50
C ASP A 74 5.12 -12.44 -16.35
N LEU A 75 5.63 -13.57 -16.87
CA LEU A 75 7.07 -13.89 -16.91
C LEU A 75 7.88 -12.95 -17.82
N GLU A 76 7.35 -12.62 -19.00
CA GLU A 76 7.98 -11.66 -19.90
C GLU A 76 8.01 -10.25 -19.30
N ILE A 77 6.94 -9.86 -18.59
CA ILE A 77 6.88 -8.57 -17.89
C ILE A 77 7.91 -8.51 -16.76
N THR A 78 8.09 -9.59 -15.98
CA THR A 78 9.11 -9.64 -14.93
C THR A 78 10.52 -9.60 -15.50
N LYS A 79 10.78 -10.28 -16.62
CA LYS A 79 12.10 -10.28 -17.26
C LYS A 79 12.48 -8.90 -17.82
N LYS A 80 11.55 -8.23 -18.51
CA LYS A 80 11.75 -6.84 -18.96
C LYS A 80 11.98 -5.88 -17.78
N ARG A 81 11.37 -6.15 -16.63
CA ARG A 81 11.54 -5.33 -15.43
C ARG A 81 12.94 -5.43 -14.84
N GLU A 82 13.55 -6.61 -14.84
CA GLU A 82 14.95 -6.77 -14.40
C GLU A 82 15.92 -6.07 -15.35
N GLU A 83 15.66 -6.08 -16.66
CA GLU A 83 16.49 -5.38 -17.65
C GLU A 83 16.36 -3.83 -17.55
N ILE A 84 15.19 -3.30 -17.20
CA ILE A 84 14.97 -1.84 -17.07
C ILE A 84 15.50 -1.30 -15.73
N LEU A 85 15.42 -2.08 -14.65
CA LEU A 85 15.89 -1.65 -13.32
C LEU A 85 17.40 -1.42 -13.26
N ASP A 86 18.18 -2.01 -14.18
CA ASP A 86 19.63 -1.81 -14.25
C ASP A 86 20.03 -0.52 -14.98
N THR A 87 19.07 0.23 -15.56
CA THR A 87 19.36 1.47 -16.33
C THR A 87 18.77 2.75 -15.76
N SER A 88 17.95 2.68 -14.71
CA SER A 88 17.32 3.85 -14.10
C SER A 88 17.83 4.10 -12.68
N GLU A 89 18.95 4.84 -12.56
CA GLU A 89 19.38 5.44 -11.29
C GLU A 89 18.37 6.52 -10.86
N ILE A 90 17.31 6.13 -10.15
CA ILE A 90 16.45 7.07 -9.43
C ILE A 90 17.24 7.52 -8.20
N LYS A 91 17.83 8.71 -8.27
CA LYS A 91 18.51 9.31 -7.12
C LYS A 91 17.46 9.68 -6.07
N PRO A 92 17.65 9.30 -4.79
CA PRO A 92 16.79 9.80 -3.72
C PRO A 92 16.82 11.33 -3.75
N ILE A 93 15.64 11.96 -3.75
CA ILE A 93 15.54 13.43 -3.72
C ILE A 93 16.27 13.92 -2.47
N GLU A 94 17.36 14.65 -2.65
CA GLU A 94 18.00 15.41 -1.58
C GLU A 94 17.02 16.49 -1.11
N ARG A 95 16.32 16.22 -0.01
CA ARG A 95 15.40 17.17 0.60
C ARG A 95 16.19 18.33 1.17
N GLN A 96 16.22 19.45 0.46
CA GLN A 96 16.59 20.71 1.07
C GLN A 96 15.58 21.01 2.19
N LYS A 97 15.91 20.67 3.43
CA LYS A 97 15.24 21.21 4.61
C LYS A 97 15.46 22.72 4.61
N LYS A 98 14.62 23.47 3.91
CA LYS A 98 14.48 24.91 4.14
C LYS A 98 13.71 25.03 5.45
N SER A 99 14.45 25.17 6.55
CA SER A 99 13.84 25.40 7.86
C SER A 99 13.06 26.71 7.79
N TYR A 100 11.77 26.60 8.06
CA TYR A 100 10.99 27.72 8.58
C TYR A 100 11.10 27.61 10.10
N ASP A 101 12.13 28.25 10.66
CA ASP A 101 12.47 28.22 12.10
C ASP A 101 11.52 29.04 12.98
N ASP A 102 10.38 29.53 12.47
CA ASP A 102 9.32 30.08 13.30
C ASP A 102 8.25 29.02 13.58
N GLU A 103 8.45 28.30 14.69
CA GLU A 103 7.55 27.25 15.21
C GLU A 103 6.23 27.77 15.81
N GLN A 104 5.93 29.08 15.68
CA GLN A 104 4.70 29.72 16.19
C GLN A 104 4.09 30.75 15.22
N GLY A 105 4.39 30.62 13.92
CA GLY A 105 3.75 31.45 12.90
C GLY A 105 2.24 31.21 12.83
N ASP A 106 1.47 32.28 12.97
CA ASP A 106 0.04 32.36 12.70
C ASP A 106 -0.30 31.58 11.40
N VAL A 107 -1.26 30.65 11.49
CA VAL A 107 -1.65 29.74 10.40
C VAL A 107 -2.00 30.54 9.14
N ASP A 108 -2.56 31.73 9.30
CA ASP A 108 -2.90 32.64 8.21
C ASP A 108 -1.67 33.18 7.47
N GLN A 109 -0.55 33.43 8.17
CA GLN A 109 0.70 33.90 7.55
C GLN A 109 1.36 32.78 6.75
N ILE A 110 1.34 31.56 7.29
CA ILE A 110 1.81 30.36 6.60
C ILE A 110 0.98 30.16 5.33
N CYS A 111 -0.35 30.23 5.45
CA CYS A 111 -1.27 30.07 4.34
C CYS A 111 -0.99 31.08 3.22
N LYS A 112 -0.93 32.38 3.55
CA LYS A 112 -0.62 33.45 2.59
C LYS A 112 0.73 33.23 1.90
N TRP A 113 1.77 32.93 2.66
CA TRP A 113 3.10 32.73 2.09
C TRP A 113 3.16 31.57 1.10
N PHE A 114 2.55 30.43 1.42
CA PHE A 114 2.50 29.27 0.53
C PHE A 114 1.64 29.54 -0.71
N MET A 115 0.48 30.19 -0.55
CA MET A 115 -0.40 30.57 -1.65
C MET A 115 0.29 31.54 -2.61
N ASP A 116 1.01 32.54 -2.11
CA ASP A 116 1.74 33.51 -2.93
C ASP A 116 2.90 32.84 -3.69
N ARG A 117 3.62 31.93 -3.03
CA ARG A 117 4.80 31.27 -3.60
C ARG A 117 4.48 30.26 -4.68
N TYR A 118 3.48 29.40 -4.46
CA TYR A 118 3.18 28.27 -5.35
C TYR A 118 1.94 28.49 -6.21
N LYS A 119 1.16 29.55 -5.95
CA LYS A 119 -0.11 29.85 -6.63
C LYS A 119 -1.04 28.64 -6.63
N PHE A 120 -1.26 28.07 -5.44
CA PHE A 120 -2.05 26.87 -5.32
C PHE A 120 -3.50 27.08 -5.77
N PRO A 121 -4.10 26.05 -6.40
CA PRO A 121 -5.54 25.99 -6.56
C PRO A 121 -6.26 26.10 -5.22
N LYS A 122 -7.58 26.36 -5.27
CA LYS A 122 -8.43 26.31 -4.09
C LYS A 122 -8.40 24.88 -3.50
N ILE A 123 -8.32 24.79 -2.17
CA ILE A 123 -8.44 23.52 -1.46
C ILE A 123 -9.82 22.93 -1.75
N LEU A 124 -9.84 21.74 -2.35
CA LEU A 124 -11.05 21.04 -2.76
C LEU A 124 -11.75 20.38 -1.57
N TYR A 125 -13.07 20.34 -1.59
CA TYR A 125 -13.85 19.47 -0.70
C TYR A 125 -13.67 18.00 -1.08
N ALA A 126 -14.02 17.08 -0.17
CA ALA A 126 -13.85 15.65 -0.39
C ALA A 126 -14.59 15.16 -1.66
N SER A 127 -15.81 15.63 -1.89
CA SER A 127 -16.61 15.31 -3.09
C SER A 127 -15.94 15.80 -4.39
N GLU A 128 -15.51 17.06 -4.43
CA GLU A 128 -14.82 17.66 -5.58
C GLU A 128 -13.47 16.98 -5.84
N LEU A 129 -12.73 16.66 -4.77
CA LEU A 129 -11.46 15.95 -4.84
C LEU A 129 -11.66 14.57 -5.47
N LEU A 130 -12.68 13.83 -5.02
CA LEU A 130 -13.01 12.51 -5.53
C LEU A 130 -13.48 12.57 -6.98
N GLU A 131 -14.29 13.56 -7.35
CA GLU A 131 -14.74 13.76 -8.73
C GLU A 131 -13.54 13.94 -9.67
N LYS A 132 -12.57 14.77 -9.30
CA LYS A 132 -11.37 15.03 -10.10
C LYS A 132 -10.34 13.90 -10.07
N ALA A 133 -10.21 13.19 -8.94
CA ALA A 133 -9.27 12.09 -8.78
C ALA A 133 -9.75 10.79 -9.44
N THR A 134 -11.08 10.56 -9.52
CA THR A 134 -11.65 9.32 -10.05
C THR A 134 -11.18 8.95 -11.46
N PRO A 135 -11.10 9.89 -12.43
CA PRO A 135 -10.53 9.63 -13.76
C PRO A 135 -9.04 9.24 -13.75
N LEU A 136 -8.30 9.60 -12.69
CA LEU A 136 -6.86 9.36 -12.55
C LEU A 136 -6.54 8.05 -11.83
N LEU A 137 -7.54 7.40 -11.24
CA LEU A 137 -7.39 6.10 -10.59
C LEU A 137 -6.74 4.98 -11.43
N PRO A 138 -6.82 4.95 -12.78
CA PRO A 138 -6.10 3.96 -13.58
C PRO A 138 -4.57 3.96 -13.38
N ILE A 139 -3.99 5.08 -12.93
CA ILE A 139 -2.55 5.19 -12.60
C ILE A 139 -2.10 4.12 -11.62
N VAL A 140 -2.98 3.69 -10.70
CA VAL A 140 -2.70 2.57 -9.80
C VAL A 140 -2.29 1.34 -10.60
N ARG A 141 -3.04 0.95 -11.65
CA ARG A 141 -2.69 -0.20 -12.49
C ARG A 141 -1.43 0.06 -13.31
N ASP A 142 -1.24 1.28 -13.80
CA ASP A 142 -0.10 1.64 -14.64
C ASP A 142 1.22 1.62 -13.86
N MET A 143 1.19 1.98 -12.57
CA MET A 143 2.33 1.84 -11.65
C MET A 143 2.72 0.36 -11.41
N TYR A 144 1.78 -0.59 -11.51
CA TYR A 144 2.08 -2.03 -11.49
C TYR A 144 2.61 -2.54 -12.83
N ARG A 145 2.28 -1.87 -13.94
CA ARG A 145 2.82 -2.17 -15.28
C ARG A 145 4.22 -1.59 -15.50
N GLY A 146 4.70 -0.74 -14.59
CA GLY A 146 5.98 -0.04 -14.74
C GLY A 146 5.93 1.16 -15.69
N LEU A 147 4.74 1.69 -15.99
CA LEU A 147 4.58 2.90 -16.81
C LEU A 147 4.82 4.18 -16.01
N VAL A 148 4.72 4.11 -14.68
CA VAL A 148 4.92 5.23 -13.77
C VAL A 148 5.94 4.84 -12.72
N ASP A 149 7.06 5.57 -12.71
CA ASP A 149 8.05 5.50 -11.64
C ASP A 149 7.57 6.35 -10.46
N SER A 150 7.40 5.70 -9.31
CA SER A 150 6.81 6.29 -8.12
C SER A 150 7.86 6.50 -7.05
N HIS A 151 8.05 7.75 -6.62
CA HIS A 151 8.96 8.09 -5.52
C HIS A 151 8.48 7.46 -4.20
N TYR A 152 7.16 7.44 -3.96
CA TYR A 152 6.59 6.81 -2.78
C TYR A 152 6.82 5.30 -2.77
N LYS A 153 6.71 4.64 -3.92
CA LYS A 153 6.99 3.20 -4.03
C LYS A 153 8.47 2.89 -3.80
N PHE A 154 9.37 3.76 -4.26
CA PHE A 154 10.80 3.64 -4.01
C PHE A 154 11.11 3.73 -2.51
N GLU A 155 10.66 4.79 -1.84
CA GLU A 155 10.86 4.99 -0.39
C GLU A 155 10.20 3.86 0.45
N ALA A 156 9.02 3.40 0.03
CA ALA A 156 8.36 2.26 0.67
C ALA A 156 9.18 0.97 0.54
N ASN A 157 9.88 0.79 -0.58
CA ASN A 157 10.73 -0.37 -0.82
C ASN A 157 12.03 -0.29 -0.01
N GLU A 158 12.66 0.88 0.06
CA GLU A 158 13.84 1.13 0.90
C GLU A 158 13.54 0.83 2.37
N MET A 159 12.39 1.27 2.89
CA MET A 159 11.99 0.94 4.26
C MET A 159 11.77 -0.55 4.48
N ARG A 160 11.11 -1.24 3.54
CA ARG A 160 10.95 -2.69 3.61
C ARG A 160 12.30 -3.41 3.62
N GLN A 161 13.29 -2.91 2.87
CA GLN A 161 14.64 -3.49 2.84
C GLN A 161 15.41 -3.21 4.14
N SER A 162 15.16 -2.07 4.79
CA SER A 162 15.76 -1.73 6.08
C SER A 162 15.20 -2.52 7.26
N SER A 163 13.98 -3.05 7.14
CA SER A 163 13.33 -3.86 8.18
C SER A 163 13.78 -5.31 8.11
N GLN A 164 14.03 -5.91 9.28
CA GLN A 164 14.30 -7.34 9.42
C GLN A 164 13.01 -8.18 9.52
N ARG A 165 11.83 -7.54 9.57
CA ARG A 165 10.55 -8.20 9.81
C ARG A 165 9.84 -8.49 8.49
N ALA A 166 9.09 -9.59 8.45
CA ALA A 166 8.26 -9.95 7.30
C ALA A 166 7.04 -9.03 7.14
N ILE A 167 6.57 -8.41 8.23
CA ILE A 167 5.40 -7.52 8.28
C ILE A 167 5.79 -6.32 9.14
N LEU A 168 5.34 -5.13 8.73
CA LEU A 168 5.51 -3.89 9.45
C LEU A 168 4.86 -3.96 10.82
N SER A 169 5.66 -3.87 11.87
CA SER A 169 5.16 -3.85 13.24
C SER A 169 4.63 -2.48 13.66
N VAL A 170 3.77 -2.45 14.67
CA VAL A 170 3.25 -1.19 15.23
C VAL A 170 4.36 -0.27 15.75
N GLN A 171 5.43 -0.84 16.32
CA GLN A 171 6.58 -0.06 16.81
C GLN A 171 7.38 0.55 15.66
N GLU A 172 7.65 -0.23 14.60
CA GLU A 172 8.29 0.32 13.40
C GLU A 172 7.42 1.42 12.82
N PHE A 173 6.11 1.17 12.66
CA PHE A 173 5.18 2.14 12.07
C PHE A 173 5.17 3.48 12.80
N ARG A 174 5.17 3.47 14.14
CA ARG A 174 5.22 4.70 14.97
C ARG A 174 6.54 5.47 14.84
N ASN A 175 7.63 4.77 14.52
CA ASN A 175 8.95 5.37 14.37
C ASN A 175 9.24 5.78 12.92
N MET A 176 8.34 5.47 11.96
CA MET A 176 8.51 5.87 10.57
C MET A 176 8.25 7.36 10.40
N ASP A 177 9.06 7.99 9.55
CA ASP A 177 8.81 9.35 9.10
C ASP A 177 7.68 9.35 8.04
N LEU A 178 6.44 9.41 8.51
CA LEU A 178 5.25 9.43 7.64
C LEU A 178 5.17 10.72 6.80
N THR A 179 5.93 11.76 7.13
CA THR A 179 5.97 13.01 6.33
C THR A 179 6.50 12.75 4.92
N LYS A 180 7.29 11.69 4.75
CA LYS A 180 7.77 11.23 3.43
C LYS A 180 6.66 10.73 2.51
N PHE A 181 5.53 10.31 3.07
CA PHE A 181 4.38 9.72 2.36
C PHE A 181 3.18 10.65 2.34
N THR A 182 3.32 11.88 2.84
CA THR A 182 2.25 12.88 2.82
C THR A 182 2.23 13.58 1.46
N ALA A 183 1.04 13.66 0.87
CA ALA A 183 0.76 14.40 -0.35
C ALA A 183 0.70 15.91 -0.07
N GLY A 184 1.82 16.46 0.39
CA GLY A 184 2.11 17.89 0.57
C GLY A 184 0.89 18.79 0.72
N TYR A 185 0.58 19.53 -0.36
CA TYR A 185 -0.49 20.53 -0.43
C TYR A 185 -1.89 20.00 -0.04
N TYR A 186 -2.20 18.74 -0.32
CA TYR A 186 -3.51 18.16 -0.03
C TYR A 186 -3.71 17.78 1.44
N GLY A 187 -2.62 17.48 2.14
CA GLY A 187 -2.66 16.98 3.52
C GLY A 187 -3.04 15.50 3.63
N MET A 188 -3.01 14.99 4.85
CA MET A 188 -3.23 13.57 5.15
C MET A 188 -4.70 13.19 5.09
N LYS A 189 -5.63 14.04 5.54
CA LYS A 189 -7.07 13.70 5.57
C LYS A 189 -7.61 13.45 4.17
N ARG A 190 -7.26 14.31 3.21
CA ARG A 190 -7.67 14.18 1.80
C ARG A 190 -7.00 12.99 1.11
N GLN A 191 -5.73 12.76 1.39
CA GLN A 191 -5.02 11.56 0.92
C GLN A 191 -5.70 10.27 1.39
N PHE A 192 -6.14 10.21 2.64
CA PHE A 192 -6.84 9.05 3.18
C PHE A 192 -8.16 8.79 2.47
N GLN A 193 -8.93 9.84 2.16
CA GLN A 193 -10.16 9.70 1.37
C GLN A 193 -9.90 9.07 -0.01
N ILE A 194 -8.83 9.49 -0.70
CA ILE A 194 -8.43 8.87 -1.97
C ILE A 194 -8.04 7.39 -1.76
N GLY A 195 -7.29 7.08 -0.71
CA GLY A 195 -6.85 5.72 -0.43
C GLY A 195 -8.01 4.77 -0.12
N GLU A 196 -9.04 5.22 0.58
CA GLU A 196 -10.27 4.44 0.81
C GLU A 196 -10.98 4.11 -0.50
N VAL A 197 -11.08 5.07 -1.42
CA VAL A 197 -11.67 4.83 -2.75
C VAL A 197 -10.80 3.89 -3.60
N ILE A 198 -9.48 3.98 -3.50
CA ILE A 198 -8.55 3.03 -4.13
C ILE A 198 -8.79 1.62 -3.58
N LEU A 199 -8.94 1.45 -2.26
CA LEU A 199 -9.22 0.17 -1.64
C LEU A 199 -10.57 -0.37 -2.12
N GLN A 200 -11.63 0.43 -2.10
CA GLN A 200 -12.95 0.00 -2.56
C GLN A 200 -12.92 -0.49 -4.01
N LYS A 201 -12.24 0.23 -4.91
CA LYS A 201 -12.22 -0.08 -6.36
C LYS A 201 -11.20 -1.15 -6.76
N TYR A 202 -10.06 -1.24 -6.07
CA TYR A 202 -8.93 -2.08 -6.47
C TYR A 202 -8.52 -3.14 -5.45
N LYS A 203 -9.20 -3.31 -4.30
CA LYS A 203 -8.81 -4.31 -3.28
C LYS A 203 -8.59 -5.70 -3.86
N SER A 204 -9.48 -6.20 -4.73
CA SER A 204 -9.32 -7.52 -5.37
C SER A 204 -8.09 -7.59 -6.28
N PHE A 205 -7.78 -6.51 -7.00
CA PHE A 205 -6.59 -6.39 -7.84
C PHE A 205 -5.30 -6.34 -6.99
N LEU A 206 -5.30 -5.53 -5.92
CA LEU A 206 -4.18 -5.37 -5.01
C LEU A 206 -3.87 -6.68 -4.26
N LEU A 207 -4.89 -7.40 -3.80
CA LEU A 207 -4.72 -8.71 -3.13
C LEU A 207 -4.10 -9.77 -4.06
N ARG A 208 -4.33 -9.71 -5.36
CA ARG A 208 -3.76 -10.67 -6.33
C ARG A 208 -2.33 -10.34 -6.73
N ARG A 209 -1.97 -9.06 -6.81
CA ARG A 209 -0.65 -8.59 -7.27
C ARG A 209 0.21 -8.06 -6.11
N GLN A 210 0.12 -8.68 -4.94
CA GLN A 210 0.93 -8.29 -3.78
C GLN A 210 2.41 -8.58 -3.99
N GLY A 211 3.19 -7.53 -4.25
CA GLY A 211 4.64 -7.57 -4.08
C GLY A 211 5.03 -7.58 -2.60
N ASP A 212 6.27 -7.97 -2.30
CA ASP A 212 6.79 -8.04 -0.94
C ASP A 212 6.62 -6.74 -0.16
N THR A 213 6.84 -5.60 -0.81
CA THR A 213 6.67 -4.27 -0.20
C THR A 213 5.23 -4.05 0.26
N MET A 214 4.24 -4.37 -0.57
CA MET A 214 2.83 -4.23 -0.19
C MET A 214 2.41 -5.25 0.88
N LYS A 215 2.99 -6.46 0.88
CA LYS A 215 2.76 -7.44 1.96
C LYS A 215 3.31 -6.94 3.29
N TRP A 216 4.50 -6.34 3.26
CA TRP A 216 5.16 -5.81 4.45
C TRP A 216 4.38 -4.63 5.03
N TRP A 217 3.99 -3.66 4.19
CA TRP A 217 3.17 -2.52 4.60
C TRP A 217 1.76 -2.92 5.03
N GLY A 218 1.16 -3.92 4.39
CA GLY A 218 -0.27 -4.17 4.42
C GLY A 218 -0.99 -3.41 3.31
N VAL A 219 -2.06 -4.01 2.76
CA VAL A 219 -2.76 -3.46 1.58
C VAL A 219 -3.39 -2.11 1.88
N SER A 220 -3.94 -1.93 3.09
CA SER A 220 -4.58 -0.69 3.52
C SER A 220 -3.56 0.45 3.59
N ASP A 221 -2.49 0.25 4.35
CA ASP A 221 -1.46 1.28 4.53
C ASP A 221 -0.74 1.57 3.22
N PHE A 222 -0.46 0.56 2.40
CA PHE A 222 0.11 0.78 1.06
C PHE A 222 -0.82 1.62 0.17
N ALA A 223 -2.14 1.44 0.26
CA ALA A 223 -3.09 2.27 -0.48
C ALA A 223 -3.09 3.72 0.01
N HIS A 224 -3.08 3.94 1.33
CA HIS A 224 -3.10 5.28 1.91
C HIS A 224 -1.77 6.03 1.73
N TYR A 225 -0.64 5.38 1.96
CA TYR A 225 0.67 6.05 2.00
C TYR A 225 1.42 5.99 0.67
N VAL A 226 1.15 5.02 -0.21
CA VAL A 226 1.88 4.91 -1.49
C VAL A 226 0.97 5.24 -2.67
N LEU A 227 -0.18 4.57 -2.79
CA LEU A 227 -1.02 4.71 -3.98
C LEU A 227 -1.77 6.05 -4.01
N ALA A 228 -2.32 6.49 -2.88
CA ALA A 228 -3.09 7.73 -2.84
C ALA A 228 -2.22 8.97 -3.17
N PRO A 229 -1.01 9.15 -2.62
CA PRO A 229 -0.12 10.22 -3.06
C PRO A 229 0.21 10.19 -4.55
N GLU A 230 0.39 9.01 -5.16
CA GLU A 230 0.67 8.90 -6.61
C GLU A 230 -0.50 9.36 -7.49
N VAL A 231 -1.74 9.07 -7.06
CA VAL A 231 -2.94 9.62 -7.71
C VAL A 231 -3.00 11.13 -7.52
N LEU A 232 -2.68 11.63 -6.33
CA LEU A 232 -2.67 13.06 -6.03
C LEU A 232 -1.57 13.83 -6.77
N VAL A 233 -0.41 13.23 -7.02
CA VAL A 233 0.63 13.81 -7.90
C VAL A 233 0.06 14.05 -9.29
N SER A 234 -0.67 13.07 -9.80
CA SER A 234 -1.27 13.16 -11.14
C SER A 234 -2.40 14.18 -11.19
N LEU A 235 -3.12 14.37 -10.07
CA LEU A 235 -4.09 15.45 -9.92
C LEU A 235 -3.41 16.81 -9.86
N CYS A 236 -2.30 16.93 -9.12
CA CYS A 236 -1.49 18.14 -9.01
C CYS A 236 -0.99 18.60 -10.39
N ILE A 237 -0.49 17.67 -11.22
CA ILE A 237 -0.06 17.96 -12.59
C ILE A 237 -1.18 18.60 -13.41
N LYS A 238 -2.41 18.07 -13.29
CA LYS A 238 -3.59 18.61 -14.00
C LYS A 238 -4.03 19.96 -13.44
N GLU A 239 -4.17 20.07 -12.13
CA GLU A 239 -4.69 21.28 -11.47
C GLU A 239 -3.74 22.46 -11.59
N MET A 240 -2.43 22.21 -11.51
CA MET A 240 -1.39 23.24 -11.65
C MET A 240 -0.89 23.40 -13.10
N GLN A 241 -1.50 22.68 -14.05
CA GLN A 241 -1.15 22.73 -15.48
C GLN A 241 0.37 22.53 -15.72
N LEU A 242 0.99 21.60 -14.99
CA LEU A 242 2.43 21.35 -15.12
C LEU A 242 2.77 20.73 -16.47
N SER A 243 1.86 19.91 -17.01
CA SER A 243 1.94 19.28 -18.33
C SER A 243 0.54 18.81 -18.74
N ASP A 244 0.32 18.67 -20.05
CA ASP A 244 -0.88 18.04 -20.60
C ASP A 244 -0.89 16.52 -20.37
N ASP A 245 0.30 15.93 -20.19
CA ASP A 245 0.49 14.50 -19.92
C ASP A 245 0.86 14.24 -18.45
N VAL A 246 0.03 13.47 -17.75
CA VAL A 246 0.24 13.07 -16.35
C VAL A 246 1.37 12.04 -16.17
N TYR A 247 1.82 11.43 -17.27
CA TYR A 247 2.93 10.49 -17.32
C TYR A 247 4.28 11.18 -17.64
N ASP A 248 4.29 12.49 -17.94
CA ASP A 248 5.53 13.22 -18.19
C ASP A 248 6.45 13.24 -16.96
N LYS A 249 7.65 12.70 -17.11
CA LYS A 249 8.61 12.52 -16.01
C LYS A 249 8.97 13.86 -15.35
N ASN A 250 9.20 14.91 -16.13
CA ASN A 250 9.57 16.23 -15.62
C ASN A 250 8.42 16.90 -14.85
N ALA A 251 7.18 16.73 -15.33
CA ALA A 251 6.00 17.20 -14.61
C ALA A 251 5.81 16.47 -13.27
N ARG A 252 6.03 15.16 -13.24
CA ARG A 252 5.98 14.36 -12.01
C ARG A 252 7.04 14.78 -11.00
N GLU A 253 8.30 14.94 -11.43
CA GLU A 253 9.39 15.43 -10.57
C GLU A 253 9.05 16.79 -9.95
N ARG A 254 8.55 17.75 -10.74
CA ARG A 254 8.09 19.05 -10.21
C ARG A 254 6.93 18.92 -9.22
N ALA A 255 5.98 18.01 -9.47
CA ALA A 255 4.88 17.77 -8.55
C ALA A 255 5.35 17.15 -7.22
N TYR A 256 6.32 16.23 -7.26
CA TYR A 256 6.95 15.69 -6.06
C TYR A 256 7.68 16.79 -5.27
N ASP A 257 8.43 17.66 -5.95
CA ASP A 257 9.11 18.79 -5.30
C ASP A 257 8.13 19.72 -4.60
N ILE A 258 7.00 20.04 -5.24
CA ILE A 258 5.92 20.80 -4.62
C ILE A 258 5.45 20.09 -3.36
N PHE A 259 5.15 18.80 -3.44
CA PHE A 259 4.62 18.05 -2.30
C PHE A 259 5.59 18.01 -1.12
N VAL A 260 6.88 17.75 -1.36
CA VAL A 260 7.91 17.74 -0.32
C VAL A 260 7.99 19.10 0.37
N ASN A 261 7.92 20.19 -0.40
CA ASN A 261 8.04 21.54 0.16
C ASN A 261 6.77 22.03 0.87
N THR A 262 5.62 21.38 0.66
CA THR A 262 4.33 21.86 1.16
C THR A 262 3.64 20.92 2.13
N VAL A 263 4.35 19.93 2.69
CA VAL A 263 3.84 19.07 3.75
C VAL A 263 3.31 19.90 4.94
N LYS A 264 4.06 20.92 5.37
CA LYS A 264 3.64 21.81 6.47
C LYS A 264 2.32 22.54 6.17
N PHE A 265 2.12 22.95 4.91
CA PHE A 265 0.85 23.54 4.48
C PHE A 265 -0.29 22.53 4.52
N GLY A 266 -0.07 21.31 4.02
CA GLY A 266 -1.08 20.26 4.07
C GLY A 266 -1.54 19.91 5.48
N THR A 267 -0.58 19.73 6.39
CA THR A 267 -0.88 19.30 7.76
C THR A 267 -1.45 20.40 8.64
N LEU A 268 -1.02 21.66 8.46
CA LEU A 268 -1.48 22.78 9.29
C LEU A 268 -2.68 23.53 8.69
N VAL A 269 -2.79 23.64 7.36
CA VAL A 269 -3.83 24.44 6.69
C VAL A 269 -4.88 23.53 6.07
N ALA A 270 -4.46 22.61 5.20
CA ALA A 270 -5.42 21.79 4.46
C ALA A 270 -6.16 20.82 5.38
N ASP A 271 -5.48 20.10 6.25
CA ASP A 271 -6.10 19.15 7.17
C ASP A 271 -6.96 19.83 8.26
N GLN A 272 -6.74 21.11 8.54
CA GLN A 272 -7.62 21.89 9.42
C GLN A 272 -8.82 22.48 8.67
N SER A 273 -8.72 22.64 7.35
CA SER A 273 -9.82 23.11 6.52
C SER A 273 -10.94 22.05 6.44
N PRO A 274 -12.20 22.49 6.37
CA PRO A 274 -13.33 21.58 6.26
C PRO A 274 -13.18 20.65 5.05
N LEU A 275 -13.42 19.37 5.28
CA LEU A 275 -13.45 18.35 4.24
C LEU A 275 -14.77 18.40 3.50
N GLU A 276 -15.85 18.73 4.21
CA GLU A 276 -17.21 18.73 3.67
C GLU A 276 -17.81 20.14 3.69
N PRO A 277 -18.64 20.51 2.69
CA PRO A 277 -19.19 21.86 2.60
C PRO A 277 -19.99 22.30 3.83
N TRP A 278 -20.62 21.37 4.55
CA TRP A 278 -21.43 21.65 5.75
C TRP A 278 -20.59 21.84 7.03
N GLU A 279 -19.29 21.54 7.00
CA GLU A 279 -18.40 21.82 8.13
C GLU A 279 -18.01 23.32 8.18
N VAL A 280 -18.25 24.06 7.10
CA VAL A 280 -18.19 25.52 7.11
C VAL A 280 -19.41 26.02 7.88
N THR A 281 -19.26 26.24 9.19
CA THR A 281 -20.32 26.88 9.99
C THR A 281 -20.64 28.26 9.41
N PRO A 282 -21.92 28.58 9.15
CA PRO A 282 -22.33 29.94 8.81
C PRO A 282 -22.15 30.92 9.96
#